data_AF-A0A0V1NWZ7-F1
#
_entry.id   AF-A0A0V1NWZ7-F1
#
_cell.length_a   1.000
_cell.length_b   1.000
_cell.length_c   1.000
_cell.angle_alpha   90.00
_cell.angle_beta   90.00
_cell.angle_gamma   90.00
#
_symmetry.space_group_name_H-M   'P 1'
#
loop_
_entity.id
_entity.type
_entity.pdbx_description
1 polymer ?
#
loop_
_entity_poly.entity_id
_entity_poly.type
_entity_poly.pdbx_seq_one_letter_code
_entity_poly.pdbx_strand_id
1 'polypeptide(L)'
;MLNYFGFYPLFVVVVVCNFFINESCNIPPALWCNSENVATECSVLDACLYYNTSQLDKKIKLTLLYETLCPDCQEFILNTLQRYVWKYGQDFVDFNLIPYGNARRTQLNNTWTIQCQHGPSDTL
;
A
#
# COMPACT_ATOMS: atom_id res chain seq x y z
N MET A 1 56.38 36.18 -4.72
CA MET A 1 55.02 36.59 -5.11
C MET A 1 54.18 35.32 -5.19
N LEU A 2 53.23 35.23 -4.27
CA LEU A 2 52.24 34.16 -4.14
C LEU A 2 51.22 34.24 -5.29
N ASN A 3 50.71 33.07 -5.71
CA ASN A 3 49.30 32.71 -5.95
C ASN A 3 49.29 31.38 -6.74
N TYR A 4 49.07 30.18 -6.16
CA TYR A 4 47.91 29.71 -5.36
C TYR A 4 46.64 29.90 -6.24
N PHE A 5 45.95 28.88 -6.76
CA PHE A 5 45.49 27.64 -6.15
C PHE A 5 45.24 26.56 -7.22
N GLY A 6 45.66 25.33 -6.92
CA GLY A 6 44.95 24.15 -7.39
C GLY A 6 43.60 24.07 -6.67
N PHE A 7 42.51 23.97 -7.42
CA PHE A 7 41.19 23.65 -6.89
C PHE A 7 40.64 22.40 -7.59
N TYR A 8 40.89 21.27 -6.92
CA TYR A 8 40.00 20.13 -6.72
C TYR A 8 39.16 19.59 -7.90
N PRO A 9 39.53 18.42 -8.47
CA PRO A 9 38.61 17.69 -9.37
C PRO A 9 37.39 17.15 -8.62
N LEU A 10 37.42 17.15 -7.28
CA LEU A 10 36.36 16.66 -6.40
C LEU A 10 35.11 17.56 -6.43
N PHE A 11 35.25 18.86 -6.71
CA PHE A 11 34.12 19.80 -6.70
C PHE A 11 33.22 19.65 -7.94
N VAL A 12 33.80 19.26 -9.09
CA VAL A 12 33.05 18.99 -10.32
C VAL A 12 32.24 17.69 -10.19
N VAL A 13 32.80 16.67 -9.53
CA VAL A 13 32.13 15.36 -9.35
C VAL A 13 30.87 15.50 -8.47
N VAL A 14 30.89 16.35 -7.44
CA VAL A 14 29.75 16.52 -6.52
C VAL A 14 28.56 17.24 -7.16
N VAL A 15 28.81 18.16 -8.11
CA VAL A 15 27.76 18.93 -8.80
C VAL A 15 27.00 18.08 -9.83
N VAL A 16 27.68 17.12 -10.49
CA VAL A 16 27.03 16.25 -11.49
C VAL A 16 26.19 15.14 -10.85
N CYS A 17 26.52 14.69 -9.63
CA CYS A 17 25.76 13.64 -8.94
C CYS A 17 24.38 14.07 -8.41
N ASN A 18 24.07 15.37 -8.32
CA ASN A 18 22.88 15.86 -7.60
C ASN A 18 21.68 16.24 -8.49
N PHE A 19 21.70 16.00 -9.81
CA PHE A 19 20.66 16.53 -10.72
C PHE A 19 20.10 15.55 -11.77
N PHE A 20 19.99 14.26 -11.47
CA PHE A 20 19.18 13.35 -12.31
C PHE A 20 18.40 12.33 -11.47
N ILE A 21 17.56 12.79 -10.54
CA ILE A 21 16.33 12.02 -10.30
C ILE A 21 15.39 12.52 -11.39
N ASN A 22 15.30 11.78 -12.50
CA ASN A 22 14.30 12.05 -13.51
C ASN A 22 12.95 11.96 -12.78
N GLU A 23 12.19 13.05 -12.72
CA GLU A 23 10.92 13.10 -11.98
C GLU A 23 9.96 11.99 -12.48
N SER A 24 10.14 11.57 -13.74
CA SER A 24 9.48 10.42 -14.37
C SER A 24 9.75 9.06 -13.70
N CYS A 25 10.84 8.93 -12.95
CA CYS A 25 11.25 7.69 -12.28
C CYS A 25 10.78 7.60 -10.83
N ASN A 26 10.15 8.65 -10.27
CA ASN A 26 9.55 8.60 -8.94
C ASN A 26 8.16 7.94 -8.97
N ILE A 27 8.12 6.70 -9.44
CA ILE A 27 6.91 5.90 -9.59
C ILE A 27 7.09 4.52 -8.93
N PRO A 28 6.01 3.91 -8.42
CA PRO A 28 6.08 2.67 -7.66
C PRO A 28 6.52 1.47 -8.51
N PRO A 29 7.01 0.39 -7.85
CA PRO A 29 7.55 -0.74 -8.57
C PRO A 29 6.61 -1.53 -9.50
N ALA A 30 5.30 -1.33 -9.38
CA ALA A 30 4.36 -1.90 -10.33
C ALA A 30 4.42 -1.19 -11.69
N LEU A 31 4.70 0.12 -11.71
CA LEU A 31 4.53 0.94 -12.93
C LEU A 31 5.78 0.93 -13.82
N TRP A 32 6.98 1.10 -13.25
CA TRP A 32 8.24 0.97 -13.98
C TRP A 32 8.43 -0.44 -14.62
N CYS A 33 7.99 -1.54 -14.00
CA CYS A 33 8.16 -2.91 -14.52
C CYS A 33 7.13 -3.31 -15.57
N ASN A 34 6.05 -2.55 -15.69
CA ASN A 34 5.06 -2.75 -16.74
C ASN A 34 5.50 -2.14 -18.09
N SER A 35 6.66 -1.46 -18.14
CA SER A 35 7.18 -0.84 -19.35
C SER A 35 8.70 -0.97 -19.44
N GLU A 36 9.19 -1.72 -20.44
CA GLU A 36 10.62 -1.93 -20.67
C GLU A 36 11.38 -0.61 -20.92
N ASN A 37 10.74 0.34 -21.61
CA ASN A 37 11.31 1.66 -21.88
C ASN A 37 11.56 2.44 -20.59
N VAL A 38 10.59 2.46 -19.67
CA VAL A 38 10.71 3.15 -18.38
C VAL A 38 11.72 2.42 -17.48
N ALA A 39 11.69 1.09 -17.46
CA ALA A 39 12.65 0.30 -16.68
C ALA A 39 14.10 0.54 -17.13
N THR A 40 14.31 0.73 -18.44
CA THR A 40 15.63 1.02 -19.00
C THR A 40 16.04 2.47 -18.75
N GLU A 41 15.15 3.43 -18.99
CA GLU A 41 15.40 4.87 -18.75
C GLU A 41 15.74 5.13 -17.28
N CYS A 42 15.02 4.49 -16.36
CA CYS A 42 15.25 4.61 -14.93
C CYS A 42 16.36 3.69 -14.40
N SER A 43 16.95 2.82 -15.24
CA SER A 43 18.02 1.87 -14.87
C SER A 43 17.63 0.90 -13.73
N VAL A 44 16.44 0.29 -13.83
CA VAL A 44 15.79 -0.48 -12.75
C VAL A 44 15.42 -1.92 -13.15
N LEU A 45 15.99 -2.42 -14.26
CA LEU A 45 15.73 -3.76 -14.78
C LEU A 45 15.97 -4.87 -13.74
N ASP A 46 17.07 -4.81 -13.00
CA ASP A 46 17.38 -5.81 -11.96
C ASP A 46 16.36 -5.77 -10.80
N ALA A 47 15.92 -4.57 -10.41
CA ALA A 47 14.88 -4.41 -9.41
C ALA A 47 13.54 -4.96 -9.89
N CYS A 48 13.25 -4.90 -11.19
CA CYS A 48 12.07 -5.51 -11.79
C CYS A 48 12.11 -7.03 -11.79
N LEU A 49 13.27 -7.64 -12.05
CA LEU A 49 13.43 -9.09 -11.92
C LEU A 49 13.12 -9.55 -10.49
N TYR A 50 13.68 -8.86 -9.50
CA TYR A 50 13.37 -9.14 -8.09
C TYR A 50 11.90 -8.87 -7.73
N TYR A 51 11.33 -7.75 -8.18
CA TYR A 51 9.93 -7.42 -7.93
C TYR A 51 9.00 -8.51 -8.48
N ASN A 52 9.14 -8.87 -9.75
CA ASN A 52 8.27 -9.86 -10.40
C ASN A 52 8.35 -11.23 -9.72
N THR A 53 9.56 -11.69 -9.37
CA THR A 53 9.74 -12.94 -8.62
C THR A 53 9.16 -12.85 -7.21
N SER A 54 9.30 -11.71 -6.54
CA SER A 54 8.76 -11.52 -5.20
C SER A 54 7.23 -11.39 -5.16
N GLN A 55 6.60 -10.92 -6.24
CA GLN A 55 5.14 -10.71 -6.30
C GLN A 55 4.41 -11.85 -6.98
N LEU A 56 5.13 -12.81 -7.58
CA LEU A 56 4.54 -14.00 -8.17
C LEU A 56 3.62 -14.69 -7.16
N ASP A 57 2.39 -14.98 -7.59
CA ASP A 57 1.33 -15.65 -6.82
C ASP A 57 0.91 -14.95 -5.50
N LYS A 58 1.36 -13.71 -5.25
CA LYS A 58 0.90 -12.94 -4.09
C LYS A 58 -0.47 -12.35 -4.34
N LYS A 59 -1.42 -12.72 -3.49
CA LYS A 59 -2.74 -12.09 -3.46
C LYS A 59 -2.70 -10.71 -2.79
N ILE A 60 -3.53 -9.80 -3.29
CA ILE A 60 -3.80 -8.51 -2.65
C ILE A 60 -4.59 -8.77 -1.38
N LYS A 61 -4.07 -8.34 -0.24
CA LYS A 61 -4.78 -8.46 1.04
C LYS A 61 -5.79 -7.32 1.19
N LEU A 62 -7.06 -7.67 1.36
CA LEU A 62 -8.13 -6.72 1.64
C LEU A 62 -8.75 -7.06 3.00
N THR A 63 -8.63 -6.14 3.96
CA THR A 63 -9.30 -6.26 5.26
C THR A 63 -10.43 -5.24 5.35
N LEU A 64 -11.64 -5.70 5.65
CA LEU A 64 -12.80 -4.85 5.91
C LEU A 64 -13.16 -4.94 7.39
N LEU A 65 -13.04 -3.83 8.11
CA LEU A 65 -13.62 -3.66 9.44
C LEU A 65 -15.03 -3.08 9.28
N TYR A 66 -16.05 -3.77 9.78
CA TYR A 66 -17.44 -3.36 9.60
C TYR A 66 -18.29 -3.62 10.86
N GLU A 67 -19.47 -3.00 10.93
CA GLU A 67 -20.49 -3.31 11.93
C GLU A 67 -21.65 -4.02 11.24
N THR A 68 -22.19 -5.06 11.87
CA THR A 68 -23.21 -5.93 11.27
C THR A 68 -24.53 -5.21 11.01
N LEU A 69 -24.97 -4.31 11.90
CA LEU A 69 -26.19 -3.51 11.71
C LEU A 69 -25.94 -2.11 11.16
N CYS A 70 -24.70 -1.75 10.76
CA CYS A 70 -24.46 -0.46 10.13
C CYS A 70 -25.00 -0.48 8.67
N PRO A 71 -25.97 0.38 8.33
CA PRO A 71 -26.57 0.39 6.98
C PRO A 71 -25.55 0.62 5.87
N ASP A 72 -24.61 1.55 6.07
CA ASP A 72 -23.58 1.87 5.08
C ASP A 72 -22.59 0.71 4.90
N CYS A 73 -22.29 -0.03 5.98
CA CYS A 73 -21.47 -1.24 5.90
C CYS A 73 -22.16 -2.33 5.07
N GLN A 74 -23.46 -2.54 5.30
CA GLN A 74 -24.26 -3.49 4.54
C GLN A 74 -24.34 -3.10 3.06
N GLU A 75 -24.61 -1.82 2.79
CA GLU A 75 -24.67 -1.29 1.43
C GLU A 75 -23.33 -1.48 0.71
N PHE A 76 -22.21 -1.14 1.37
CA PHE A 76 -20.89 -1.33 0.80
C PHE A 76 -20.61 -2.81 0.48
N ILE A 77 -20.91 -3.72 1.41
CA ILE A 77 -20.66 -5.16 1.21
C ILE A 77 -21.46 -5.70 0.02
N LEU A 78 -22.75 -5.37 -0.06
CA LEU A 78 -23.65 -5.93 -1.07
C LEU A 78 -23.48 -5.27 -2.44
N ASN A 79 -23.35 -3.95 -2.49
CA ASN A 79 -23.39 -3.20 -3.74
C ASN A 79 -22.02 -2.85 -4.30
N THR A 80 -20.99 -2.80 -3.46
CA THR A 80 -19.63 -2.44 -3.88
C THR A 80 -18.68 -3.63 -3.81
N LEU A 81 -18.47 -4.19 -2.62
CA LEU A 81 -17.51 -5.27 -2.39
C LEU A 81 -17.90 -6.50 -3.22
N GLN A 82 -19.14 -6.99 -3.09
CA GLN A 82 -19.59 -8.17 -3.81
C GLN A 82 -19.60 -7.95 -5.33
N ARG A 83 -20.14 -6.81 -5.79
CA ARG A 83 -20.36 -6.55 -7.22
C ARG A 83 -19.07 -6.29 -8.00
N TYR A 84 -18.12 -5.56 -7.42
CA TYR A 84 -16.93 -5.09 -8.14
C TYR A 84 -15.65 -5.74 -7.67
N VAL A 85 -15.51 -6.02 -6.37
CA VAL A 85 -14.23 -6.55 -5.85
C VAL A 85 -14.25 -8.07 -5.83
N TRP A 86 -15.28 -8.68 -5.24
CA TRP A 86 -15.39 -10.13 -5.17
C TRP A 86 -15.55 -10.76 -6.55
N LYS A 87 -16.51 -10.25 -7.35
CA LYS A 87 -16.83 -10.78 -8.68
C LYS A 87 -15.62 -10.87 -9.61
N TYR A 88 -14.75 -9.86 -9.58
CA TYR A 88 -13.60 -9.78 -10.50
C TYR A 88 -12.27 -10.12 -9.83
N GLY A 89 -12.20 -10.15 -8.50
CA GLY A 89 -10.96 -10.26 -7.73
C GLY A 89 -10.82 -11.52 -6.87
N GLN A 90 -11.80 -12.42 -6.84
CA GLN A 90 -11.75 -13.64 -6.01
C GLN A 90 -10.48 -14.48 -6.16
N ASP A 91 -9.87 -14.50 -7.34
CA ASP A 91 -8.68 -15.31 -7.60
C ASP A 91 -7.39 -14.66 -7.08
N PHE A 92 -7.33 -13.33 -7.04
CA PHE A 92 -6.11 -12.57 -6.70
C PHE A 92 -6.25 -11.67 -5.47
N VAL A 93 -7.39 -11.66 -4.79
CA VAL A 93 -7.62 -10.97 -3.52
C VAL A 93 -7.79 -11.99 -2.40
N ASP A 94 -7.14 -11.72 -1.27
CA ASP A 94 -7.30 -12.42 0.00
C ASP A 94 -8.18 -11.56 0.91
N PHE A 95 -9.43 -11.97 1.09
CA PHE A 95 -10.46 -11.20 1.81
C PHE A 95 -10.49 -11.57 3.29
N ASN A 96 -10.40 -10.56 4.15
CA ASN A 96 -10.51 -10.68 5.60
C ASN A 96 -11.61 -9.74 6.13
N LEU A 97 -12.77 -10.28 6.47
CA LEU A 97 -13.91 -9.49 6.94
C LEU A 97 -13.99 -9.60 8.47
N ILE A 98 -13.78 -8.47 9.16
CA ILE A 98 -13.74 -8.40 10.61
C ILE A 98 -14.94 -7.58 11.12
N PRO A 99 -15.93 -8.23 11.75
CA PRO A 99 -17.10 -7.58 12.33
C PRO A 99 -16.74 -6.95 13.68
N TYR A 100 -16.24 -5.72 13.65
CA TYR A 100 -15.86 -4.96 14.85
C TYR A 100 -16.26 -3.49 14.69
N GLY A 101 -15.82 -2.85 13.61
CA GLY A 101 -16.20 -1.47 13.26
C GLY A 101 -15.98 -0.49 14.41
N ASN A 102 -17.04 0.24 14.81
CA ASN A 102 -16.99 1.23 15.89
C ASN A 102 -17.18 0.65 17.30
N ALA A 103 -17.19 -0.66 17.46
CA ALA A 103 -17.27 -1.27 18.78
C ALA A 103 -16.11 -0.81 19.68
N ARG A 104 -16.42 -0.55 20.95
CA ARG A 104 -15.45 -0.13 21.96
C ARG A 104 -15.26 -1.24 22.97
N ARG A 105 -14.00 -1.49 23.30
CA ARG A 105 -13.64 -2.41 24.36
C ARG A 105 -13.48 -1.63 25.66
N THR A 106 -14.24 -2.01 26.68
CA THR A 106 -14.19 -1.42 28.02
C THR A 106 -13.84 -2.50 29.03
N GLN A 107 -13.23 -2.12 30.15
CA GLN A 107 -12.91 -3.05 31.23
C GLN A 107 -13.84 -2.77 32.40
N LEU A 108 -14.63 -3.77 32.77
CA LEU A 108 -15.56 -3.71 33.89
C LEU A 108 -15.24 -4.88 34.84
N ASN A 109 -14.90 -4.61 36.10
CA ASN A 109 -14.62 -5.63 37.11
C ASN A 109 -13.61 -6.70 36.65
N ASN A 110 -12.45 -6.27 36.14
CA ASN A 110 -11.40 -7.13 35.57
C ASN A 110 -11.82 -7.97 34.36
N THR A 111 -13.02 -7.76 33.81
CA THR A 111 -13.54 -8.44 32.62
C THR A 111 -13.57 -7.46 31.45
N TRP A 112 -13.20 -7.93 30.25
CA TRP A 112 -13.31 -7.13 29.05
C TRP A 112 -14.72 -7.26 28.46
N THR A 113 -15.38 -6.13 28.25
CA THR A 113 -16.69 -6.04 27.62
C THR A 113 -16.57 -5.30 26.29
N ILE A 114 -17.34 -5.73 25.29
CA ILE A 114 -17.45 -5.05 24.01
C ILE A 114 -18.78 -4.31 23.99
N GLN A 115 -18.74 -3.02 23.68
CA GLN A 115 -19.91 -2.16 23.49
C GLN A 115 -20.01 -1.76 22.02
N CYS A 116 -21.08 -2.16 21.35
CA CYS A 116 -21.40 -1.76 19.97
C CYS A 116 -22.29 -0.52 19.94
N GLN A 117 -22.32 0.18 18.80
CA GLN A 117 -23.11 1.41 18.64
C GLN A 117 -24.62 1.13 18.53
N HIS A 118 -25.04 0.03 17.90
CA HIS A 118 -26.46 -0.30 17.66
C HIS A 118 -27.00 -1.38 18.61
N GLY A 119 -26.35 -1.54 19.77
CA GLY A 119 -26.82 -2.39 20.87
C GLY A 119 -26.38 -3.86 20.79
N PRO A 120 -26.94 -4.75 21.64
CA PRO A 120 -26.47 -6.14 21.76
C PRO A 120 -26.69 -6.98 20.51
N SER A 121 -27.62 -6.61 19.63
CA SER A 121 -27.86 -7.32 18.38
C SER A 121 -26.70 -7.19 17.38
N ASP A 122 -25.76 -6.26 17.61
CA ASP A 122 -24.52 -6.13 16.82
C ASP A 122 -23.43 -7.13 17.23
N THR A 123 -23.55 -7.79 18.39
CA THR A 123 -22.52 -8.73 18.85
C THR A 123 -22.75 -10.10 18.21
N LEU A 124 -21.76 -10.60 17.46
CA LEU A 124 -21.70 -11.97 16.95
C LEU A 124 -21.32 -12.96 18.04
#